data_AF-A0A967C156-F1
#
_entry.id   AF-A0A967C156-F1
#
_cell.length_a   1.000
_cell.length_b   1.000
_cell.length_c   1.000
_cell.angle_alpha   90.00
_cell.angle_beta   90.00
_cell.angle_gamma   90.00
#
_symmetry.space_group_name_H-M   'P 1'
#
loop_
_entity.id
_entity.type
_entity.pdbx_description
1 polymer ?
#
loop_
_entity_poly.entity_id
_entity_poly.type
_entity_poly.pdbx_seq_one_letter_code
_entity_poly.pdbx_strand_id
1 'polypeptide(L)'
;PEPAVVLGFTAGLIIDLLGSAPLGLRAMVLTIVAYVTVRTRDRFEISIPTIGVAVWAIALGGTVLLAIIGTLFGERILRDPLVLRQILLGPVYDVILAVAVLPLMTRVLGGDRHREMML
;
A
#
# COMPACT_ATOMS: atom_id res chain seq x y z
N PRO A 1 -10.49 -7.64 7.54
CA PRO A 1 -9.29 -6.76 7.61
C PRO A 1 -8.02 -7.55 7.93
N GLU A 2 -8.12 -8.52 8.82
CA GLU A 2 -7.00 -9.35 9.32
C GLU A 2 -6.09 -9.92 8.21
N PRO A 3 -6.58 -10.54 7.10
CA PRO A 3 -5.69 -11.09 6.10
C PRO A 3 -4.86 -10.03 5.36
N ALA A 4 -5.47 -8.88 5.07
CA ALA A 4 -4.78 -7.77 4.40
C ALA A 4 -3.71 -7.14 5.28
N VAL A 5 -3.99 -7.01 6.58
CA VAL A 5 -3.04 -6.50 7.58
C VAL A 5 -1.85 -7.43 7.72
N VAL A 6 -2.09 -8.75 7.80
CA VAL A 6 -1.02 -9.76 7.83
C VAL A 6 -0.18 -9.71 6.55
N LEU A 7 -0.82 -9.57 5.39
CA LEU A 7 -0.11 -9.39 4.11
C LEU A 7 0.75 -8.12 4.09
N GLY A 8 0.22 -6.99 4.55
CA GLY A 8 0.96 -5.73 4.63
C GLY A 8 2.17 -5.84 5.56
N PHE A 9 1.99 -6.43 6.74
CA PHE A 9 3.06 -6.68 7.69
C PHE A 9 4.15 -7.60 7.11
N THR A 10 3.74 -8.76 6.59
CA THR A 10 4.68 -9.77 6.09
C THR A 10 5.44 -9.29 4.87
N ALA A 11 4.76 -8.61 3.93
CA ALA A 11 5.42 -7.98 2.79
C ALA A 11 6.44 -6.93 3.25
N GLY A 12 6.07 -6.05 4.18
CA GLY A 12 6.99 -5.04 4.69
C GLY A 12 8.16 -5.63 5.46
N LEU A 13 7.93 -6.69 6.24
CA LEU A 13 9.00 -7.40 6.95
C LEU A 13 9.99 -8.04 5.97
N ILE A 14 9.52 -8.68 4.89
CA ILE A 14 10.39 -9.23 3.86
C ILE A 14 11.24 -8.12 3.23
N ILE A 15 10.63 -6.98 2.92
CA ILE A 15 11.35 -5.83 2.33
C ILE A 15 12.37 -5.26 3.33
N ASP A 16 12.03 -5.17 4.61
CA ASP A 16 12.95 -4.72 5.66
C ASP A 16 14.14 -5.69 5.81
N LEU A 17 13.90 -7.01 5.72
CA LEU A 17 14.95 -8.04 5.80
C LEU A 17 15.89 -8.06 4.58
N LEU A 18 15.38 -7.72 3.39
CA LEU A 18 16.17 -7.63 2.17
C LEU A 18 16.88 -6.27 2.02
N GLY A 19 16.41 -5.26 2.73
CA GLY A 19 16.91 -3.90 2.67
C GLY A 19 18.00 -3.59 3.70
N SER A 20 18.54 -2.38 3.61
CA SER A 20 19.43 -1.78 4.62
C SER A 20 18.70 -0.82 5.56
N ALA A 21 17.37 -0.80 5.53
CA ALA A 21 16.53 0.06 6.35
C ALA A 21 16.33 -0.53 7.76
N PRO A 22 15.89 0.25 8.77
CA PRO A 22 15.54 -0.25 10.09
C PRO A 22 14.51 -1.36 10.02
N LEU A 23 14.80 -2.46 10.70
CA LEU A 23 13.97 -3.65 10.73
C LEU A 23 12.60 -3.33 11.35
N GLY A 24 11.52 -3.55 10.59
CA GLY A 24 10.14 -3.28 11.02
C GLY A 24 9.58 -1.93 10.58
N LEU A 25 10.38 -1.03 10.00
CA LEU A 25 9.90 0.26 9.52
C LEU A 25 8.85 0.11 8.41
N ARG A 26 9.17 -0.64 7.34
CA ARG A 26 8.22 -0.85 6.24
C ARG A 26 7.13 -1.82 6.65
N ALA A 27 7.42 -2.81 7.50
CA ALA A 27 6.41 -3.69 8.07
C ALA A 27 5.29 -2.90 8.76
N MET A 28 5.66 -1.92 9.60
CA MET A 28 4.70 -1.06 10.28
C MET A 28 3.91 -0.17 9.30
N VAL A 29 4.60 0.53 8.39
CA VAL A 29 3.93 1.44 7.45
C VAL A 29 2.96 0.68 6.54
N LEU A 30 3.37 -0.45 5.97
CA LEU A 30 2.51 -1.25 5.09
C LEU A 30 1.35 -1.90 5.83
N THR A 31 1.52 -2.24 7.11
CA THR A 31 0.41 -2.66 7.98
C THR A 31 -0.65 -1.57 8.11
N ILE A 32 -0.22 -0.33 8.39
CA ILE A 32 -1.12 0.83 8.52
C ILE A 32 -1.82 1.09 7.18
N VAL A 33 -1.07 1.10 6.08
CA VAL A 33 -1.62 1.28 4.73
C VAL A 33 -2.68 0.21 4.44
N ALA A 34 -2.37 -1.07 4.65
CA ALA A 34 -3.32 -2.16 4.42
C ALA A 34 -4.59 -2.04 5.28
N TYR A 35 -4.44 -1.67 6.55
CA TYR A 35 -5.56 -1.42 7.45
C TYR A 35 -6.44 -0.27 6.93
N VAL A 36 -5.84 0.88 6.60
CA VAL A 36 -6.55 2.07 6.10
C VAL A 36 -7.27 1.75 4.78
N THR A 37 -6.60 1.06 3.86
CA THR A 37 -7.22 0.64 2.58
C THR A 37 -8.45 -0.20 2.82
N VAL A 38 -8.37 -1.26 3.63
CA VAL A 38 -9.53 -2.11 3.89
C VAL A 38 -10.62 -1.38 4.66
N ARG A 39 -10.24 -0.49 5.59
CA ARG A 39 -11.20 0.25 6.42
C ARG A 39 -11.97 1.31 5.63
N THR A 40 -11.37 1.85 4.58
CA THR A 40 -11.96 2.92 3.74
C THR A 40 -12.55 2.41 2.43
N ARG A 41 -12.27 1.16 2.02
CA ARG A 41 -12.73 0.60 0.73
C ARG A 41 -14.24 0.73 0.48
N ASP A 42 -15.05 0.57 1.52
CA ASP A 42 -16.52 0.59 1.40
C ASP A 42 -17.07 2.02 1.20
N ARG A 43 -16.22 3.06 1.34
CA ARG A 43 -16.57 4.45 1.10
C ARG A 43 -16.35 4.90 -0.34
N PHE A 44 -15.67 4.09 -1.15
CA PHE A 44 -15.36 4.42 -2.53
C PHE A 44 -16.34 3.73 -3.46
N GLU A 45 -16.96 4.51 -4.35
CA GLU A 45 -17.70 3.96 -5.47
C GLU A 45 -16.74 3.16 -6.37
N ILE A 46 -17.25 2.09 -6.99
CA ILE A 46 -16.50 1.23 -7.93
C ILE A 46 -16.37 1.95 -9.28
N SER A 47 -15.75 3.13 -9.28
CA SER A 47 -15.39 3.86 -10.48
C SER A 47 -13.86 3.93 -10.55
N ILE A 48 -13.31 3.76 -11.75
CA ILE A 48 -11.87 3.84 -12.01
C ILE A 48 -11.25 5.14 -11.47
N PRO A 49 -11.82 6.35 -11.71
CA PRO A 49 -11.20 7.57 -11.19
C PRO A 49 -11.24 7.66 -9.67
N THR A 50 -12.33 7.22 -9.02
CA THR A 50 -12.42 7.24 -7.55
C THR A 50 -11.39 6.29 -6.92
N ILE A 51 -11.23 5.08 -7.48
CA ILE A 51 -10.21 4.12 -7.02
C ILE A 51 -8.81 4.69 -7.23
N GLY A 52 -8.53 5.32 -8.38
CA GLY A 52 -7.24 5.94 -8.65
C GLY A 52 -6.88 7.02 -7.63
N VAL A 53 -7.82 7.91 -7.31
CA VAL A 53 -7.63 8.95 -6.29
C VAL A 53 -7.42 8.34 -4.90
N ALA A 54 -8.19 7.31 -4.54
CA ALA A 54 -8.06 6.63 -3.26
C ALA A 54 -6.68 5.96 -3.11
N VAL A 55 -6.23 5.22 -4.13
CA VAL A 55 -4.90 4.58 -4.15
C VAL A 55 -3.81 5.63 -4.03
N TRP A 56 -3.90 6.71 -4.82
CA TRP A 56 -2.93 7.80 -4.78
C TRP A 56 -2.84 8.43 -3.39
N ALA A 57 -3.97 8.78 -2.78
CA ALA A 57 -4.03 9.42 -1.48
C ALA A 57 -3.47 8.52 -0.37
N ILE A 58 -3.81 7.23 -0.39
CA ILE A 58 -3.31 6.26 0.59
C ILE A 58 -1.81 6.02 0.41
N ALA A 59 -1.34 5.86 -0.84
CA ALA A 59 0.08 5.68 -1.15
C ALA A 59 0.90 6.90 -0.72
N LEU A 60 0.42 8.11 -1.02
CA LEU A 60 1.04 9.35 -0.58
C LEU A 60 1.10 9.44 0.95
N GLY A 61 0.02 9.09 1.64
CA GLY A 61 0.01 9.03 3.10
C GLY A 61 1.03 8.03 3.65
N GLY A 62 1.16 6.86 3.01
CA GLY A 62 2.15 5.84 3.36
C GLY A 62 3.59 6.29 3.15
N THR A 63 3.89 6.94 2.03
CA THR A 63 5.25 7.45 1.74
C THR A 63 5.65 8.58 2.67
N VAL A 64 4.72 9.49 2.98
CA VAL A 64 4.93 10.55 3.97
C VAL A 64 5.16 9.96 5.36
N LEU A 65 4.34 8.98 5.77
CA LEU A 65 4.51 8.30 7.05
C LEU A 65 5.87 7.61 7.15
N LEU A 66 6.29 6.92 6.07
CA LEU A 66 7.60 6.29 5.97
C LEU A 66 8.73 7.33 6.11
N ALA A 67 8.63 8.47 5.43
CA ALA A 67 9.63 9.52 5.51
C ALA A 67 9.73 10.10 6.93
N ILE A 68 8.60 10.40 7.56
CA ILE A 68 8.56 10.94 8.93
C ILE A 68 9.16 9.92 9.90
N ILE A 69 8.61 8.71 9.94
CA ILE A 69 9.05 7.69 10.89
C ILE A 69 10.51 7.31 10.63
N GLY A 70 10.89 7.06 9.38
CA GLY A 70 12.27 6.74 9.02
C GLY A 70 13.25 7.80 9.52
N THR A 71 12.91 9.09 9.40
CA THR A 71 13.76 10.15 9.98
C THR A 71 13.86 10.11 11.50
N LEU A 72 12.80 9.70 12.21
CA LEU A 72 12.86 9.50 13.67
C LEU A 72 13.78 8.33 14.04
N PHE A 73 13.89 7.31 13.19
CA PHE A 73 14.84 6.20 13.34
C PHE A 73 16.26 6.54 12.83
N GLY A 74 16.53 7.80 12.50
CA GLY A 74 17.86 8.26 12.08
C GLY A 74 18.17 8.06 10.60
N GLU A 75 17.20 7.60 9.80
CA GLU A 75 17.36 7.60 8.35
C GLU A 75 17.39 9.03 7.81
N ARG A 76 18.28 9.31 6.85
CA ARG A 76 18.43 10.65 6.27
C ARG A 76 17.47 10.87 5.09
N ILE A 77 16.28 10.28 5.14
CA ILE A 77 15.31 10.29 4.04
C ILE A 77 14.94 11.73 3.65
N LEU A 78 14.58 12.60 4.59
CA LEU A 78 14.21 13.99 4.28
C LEU A 78 15.39 14.86 3.80
N ARG A 79 16.63 14.40 3.96
CA ARG A 79 17.83 15.09 3.46
C ARG A 79 18.24 14.62 2.07
N ASP A 80 17.65 13.54 1.57
CA ASP A 80 17.91 13.04 0.23
C ASP A 80 17.26 14.01 -0.80
N PRO A 81 18.02 14.58 -1.74
CA PRO A 81 17.47 15.43 -2.81
C PRO A 81 16.38 14.74 -3.64
N LEU A 82 16.40 13.41 -3.70
CA LEU A 82 15.41 12.61 -4.41
C LEU A 82 14.13 12.34 -3.60
N VAL A 83 14.08 12.71 -2.31
CA VAL A 83 12.92 12.39 -1.45
C VAL A 83 11.63 13.00 -1.98
N LEU A 84 11.70 14.25 -2.45
CA LEU A 84 10.53 14.95 -2.98
C LEU A 84 10.03 14.26 -4.26
N ARG A 85 10.97 13.79 -5.09
CA ARG A 85 10.65 13.00 -6.28
C ARG A 85 10.02 11.66 -5.90
N GLN A 86 10.51 10.97 -4.87
CA GLN A 86 9.93 9.70 -4.42
C GLN A 86 8.54 9.89 -3.81
N ILE A 87 8.34 10.92 -2.98
CA ILE A 87 7.04 11.24 -2.37
C ILE A 87 5.99 11.55 -3.43
N LEU A 88 6.36 12.27 -4.50
CA LEU A 88 5.43 12.67 -5.55
C LEU A 88 5.24 11.59 -6.63
N LEU A 89 6.32 10.96 -7.10
CA LEU A 89 6.25 9.98 -8.18
C LEU A 89 5.88 8.57 -7.69
N GLY A 90 6.24 8.19 -6.47
CA GLY A 90 5.92 6.89 -5.89
C GLY A 90 4.43 6.56 -5.98
N PRO A 91 3.54 7.42 -5.44
CA PRO A 91 2.10 7.23 -5.53
C PRO A 91 1.56 7.18 -6.97
N VAL A 92 2.22 7.86 -7.92
CA VAL A 92 1.83 7.78 -9.35
C VAL A 92 2.13 6.40 -9.90
N TYR A 93 3.29 5.83 -9.58
CA TYR A 93 3.61 4.45 -9.93
C TYR A 93 2.65 3.46 -9.29
N ASP A 94 2.24 3.68 -8.03
CA ASP A 94 1.28 2.82 -7.34
C ASP A 94 -0.11 2.84 -8.00
N VAL A 95 -0.57 4.00 -8.48
CA VAL A 95 -1.82 4.10 -9.25
C VAL A 95 -1.72 3.33 -10.56
N ILE A 96 -0.63 3.49 -11.31
CA ILE A 96 -0.40 2.77 -12.57
C ILE A 96 -0.39 1.26 -12.30
N LEU A 97 0.30 0.83 -11.24
CA LEU A 97 0.35 -0.57 -10.82
C LEU A 97 -1.04 -1.07 -10.41
N ALA A 98 -1.82 -0.28 -9.68
CA ALA A 98 -3.17 -0.65 -9.27
C ALA A 98 -4.09 -0.85 -10.49
N VAL A 99 -4.00 -0.01 -11.52
CA VAL A 99 -4.77 -0.18 -12.77
C VAL A 99 -4.43 -1.52 -13.44
N ALA A 100 -3.18 -1.98 -13.39
CA ALA A 100 -2.76 -3.26 -13.94
C ALA A 100 -3.14 -4.46 -13.04
N VAL A 101 -2.99 -4.32 -11.72
CA VAL A 101 -3.11 -5.42 -10.74
C VAL A 101 -4.55 -5.65 -10.30
N LEU A 102 -5.35 -4.60 -10.11
CA LEU A 102 -6.74 -4.74 -9.67
C LEU A 102 -7.61 -5.64 -10.56
N PRO A 103 -7.62 -5.51 -11.92
CA PRO A 103 -8.40 -6.40 -12.76
C PRO A 103 -7.91 -7.85 -12.72
N LEU A 104 -6.62 -8.07 -12.49
CA LEU A 104 -6.08 -9.41 -12.30
C LEU A 104 -6.55 -10.01 -10.97
N MET A 105 -6.47 -9.23 -9.90
CA MET A 105 -6.90 -9.65 -8.56
C MET A 105 -8.40 -9.93 -8.50
N THR A 106 -9.23 -9.11 -9.14
CA THR A 106 -10.68 -9.37 -9.19
C THR A 106 -11.02 -10.62 -9.99
N ARG A 107 -10.22 -11.01 -11.00
CA ARG A 107 -10.39 -12.29 -11.70
C ARG A 107 -9.99 -13.48 -10.85
N VAL A 108 -8.87 -13.39 -10.14
CA VAL A 108 -8.38 -14.48 -9.28
C VAL A 108 -9.27 -14.68 -8.06
N LEU A 109 -9.65 -13.60 -7.38
CA LEU A 109 -10.47 -13.64 -6.15
C LEU A 109 -11.97 -13.70 -6.43
N GLY A 110 -12.43 -13.24 -7.60
CA GLY A 110 -13.84 -13.25 -7.99
C GLY A 110 -14.35 -14.62 -8.44
N GLY A 111 -13.45 -15.56 -8.79
CA GLY A 111 -13.80 -16.94 -9.16
C GLY A 111 -14.43 -17.75 -8.03
N ASP A 112 -14.05 -17.49 -6.77
CA ASP A 112 -14.53 -18.27 -5.62
C ASP A 112 -15.98 -17.94 -5.24
N ARG A 113 -16.45 -16.73 -5.53
CA ARG A 113 -17.77 -16.25 -5.11
C ARG A 113 -18.94 -16.90 -5.88
N HIS A 114 -18.65 -17.59 -7.00
CA HIS A 114 -19.66 -18.31 -7.79
C HIS A 114 -19.91 -19.75 -7.30
N ARG A 115 -19.03 -20.32 -6.46
CA ARG A 115 -19.17 -21.70 -5.95
C ARG A 115 -20.03 -21.80 -4.68
N GLU A 116 -20.11 -20.75 -3.87
CA GLU A 116 -20.92 -20.73 -2.64
C GLU A 116 -22.43 -20.57 -2.89
N MET A 117 -22.86 -20.15 -4.09
CA MET A 117 -24.29 -20.04 -4.45
C MET A 117 -24.87 -21.33 -5.05
N MET A 118 -24.08 -22.41 -5.16
CA MET A 118 -24.49 -23.70 -5.70
C MET A 118 -24.54 -24.82 -4.63
N LEU A 119 -24.40 -24.48 -3.35
CA LEU A 119 -24.56 -25.37 -2.19
C LEU A 119 -25.64 -24.80 -1.25
#